data_AF-A0A7X8XLW3-F1
#
_entry.id   AF-A0A7X8XLW3-F1
#
_cell.length_a   1.000
_cell.length_b   1.000
_cell.length_c   1.000
_cell.angle_alpha   90.00
_cell.angle_beta   90.00
_cell.angle_gamma   90.00
#
_symmetry.space_group_name_H-M   'P 1'
#
loop_
_entity.id
_entity.type
_entity.pdbx_description
1 polymer ?
#
loop_
_entity_poly.entity_id
_entity_poly.type
_entity_poly.pdbx_seq_one_letter_code
_entity_poly.pdbx_strand_id
1 'polypeptide(L)'
;PDAEVHDSITTRPGSFAETVQGITNLVRLEQCVSSKVVLSRLNYQVLPQTVQVLIDLGSSHVSIAFPHAQGRARKLWDQVVPRYRDVVPFLRQALDRLRAAGRGADAETFMFCHMEGYESHITEIGQQLEDYVELNQYGSDRGVENWSKIRLQIKEKFPPCLSCRFYPVCEGPWNEYADTYGGEEFLPVAGQRVRHVREILDGSFRREFPLLADLPL
;
A
#
# COMPACT_ATOMS: atom_id res chain seq x y z
N PRO A 1 11.65 -7.05 -9.79
CA PRO A 1 12.39 -6.48 -10.95
C PRO A 1 12.82 -7.55 -11.97
N ASP A 2 13.21 -8.74 -11.51
CA ASP A 2 13.78 -9.81 -12.32
C ASP A 2 13.40 -11.19 -11.72
N ALA A 3 13.83 -12.25 -12.40
CA ALA A 3 13.57 -13.62 -11.97
C ALA A 3 14.24 -13.99 -10.65
N GLU A 4 15.44 -13.47 -10.36
CA GLU A 4 16.17 -13.79 -9.14
C GLU A 4 15.42 -13.30 -7.89
N VAL A 5 15.03 -12.02 -7.88
CA VAL A 5 14.28 -11.44 -6.77
C VAL A 5 12.87 -12.05 -6.68
N HIS A 6 12.19 -12.23 -7.81
CA HIS A 6 10.82 -12.73 -7.80
C HIS A 6 10.75 -14.20 -7.35
N ASP A 7 11.55 -15.07 -7.94
CA ASP A 7 11.50 -16.51 -7.65
C ASP A 7 12.02 -16.85 -6.25
N SER A 8 12.94 -16.04 -5.70
CA SER A 8 13.37 -16.18 -4.30
C SER A 8 12.26 -15.86 -3.31
N ILE A 9 11.41 -14.87 -3.61
CA ILE A 9 10.24 -14.51 -2.79
C ILE A 9 9.13 -15.56 -2.92
N THR A 10 8.79 -15.98 -4.13
CA THR A 10 7.74 -17.00 -4.35
C THR A 10 8.20 -18.40 -3.98
N THR A 11 9.51 -18.61 -3.82
CA THR A 11 10.16 -19.91 -3.61
C THR A 11 9.88 -20.90 -4.74
N ARG A 12 9.64 -20.39 -5.95
CA ARG A 12 9.32 -21.20 -7.14
C ARG A 12 10.15 -20.75 -8.34
N PRO A 13 11.18 -21.53 -8.72
CA PRO A 13 11.93 -21.29 -9.94
C PRO A 13 11.02 -21.25 -11.18
N GLY A 14 11.18 -20.23 -12.02
CA GLY A 14 10.41 -20.01 -13.24
C GLY A 14 9.13 -19.18 -13.05
N SER A 15 8.71 -18.90 -11.80
CA SER A 15 7.44 -18.21 -11.53
C SER A 15 7.39 -16.78 -12.07
N PHE A 16 8.53 -16.10 -12.18
CA PHE A 16 8.64 -14.80 -12.82
C PHE A 16 8.28 -14.88 -14.30
N ALA A 17 8.84 -15.87 -15.01
CA ALA A 17 8.56 -16.06 -16.42
C ALA A 17 7.08 -16.39 -16.65
N GLU A 18 6.48 -17.23 -15.80
CA GLU A 18 5.05 -17.54 -15.85
C GLU A 18 4.19 -16.28 -15.63
N THR A 19 4.56 -15.44 -14.68
CA THR A 19 3.83 -14.19 -14.35
C THR A 19 3.93 -13.19 -15.49
N VAL A 20 5.13 -12.97 -16.05
CA VAL A 20 5.36 -12.11 -17.21
C VAL A 20 4.56 -12.60 -18.41
N GLN A 21 4.55 -13.92 -18.66
CA GLN A 21 3.77 -14.51 -19.74
C GLN A 21 2.26 -14.32 -19.53
N GLY A 22 1.78 -14.46 -18.29
CA GLY A 22 0.38 -14.21 -17.94
C GLY A 22 -0.05 -12.78 -18.22
N ILE A 23 0.74 -11.79 -17.78
CA ILE A 23 0.49 -10.37 -18.05
C ILE A 23 0.49 -10.11 -19.57
N THR A 24 1.52 -10.60 -20.26
CA THR A 24 1.64 -10.45 -21.72
C THR A 24 0.43 -11.00 -22.47
N ASN A 25 -0.07 -12.16 -22.05
CA ASN A 25 -1.26 -12.77 -22.65
C ASN A 25 -2.51 -11.91 -22.44
N LEU A 26 -2.72 -11.39 -21.24
CA LEU A 26 -3.87 -10.54 -20.93
C LEU A 26 -3.83 -9.22 -21.71
N VAL A 27 -2.64 -8.61 -21.82
CA VAL A 27 -2.45 -7.38 -22.60
C VAL A 27 -2.69 -7.64 -24.10
N ARG A 28 -2.24 -8.77 -24.65
CA ARG A 28 -2.54 -9.18 -26.04
C ARG A 28 -4.03 -9.40 -26.30
N LEU A 29 -4.78 -9.76 -25.26
CA LEU A 29 -6.24 -9.90 -25.30
C LEU A 29 -6.96 -8.57 -24.99
N GLU A 30 -6.24 -7.45 -24.98
CA GLU A 30 -6.75 -6.09 -24.74
C GLU A 30 -7.47 -5.95 -23.38
N GLN A 31 -7.09 -6.77 -22.39
CA GLN A 31 -7.65 -6.70 -21.04
C GLN A 31 -6.99 -5.59 -20.22
N CYS A 32 -7.75 -4.99 -19.32
CA CYS A 32 -7.23 -4.07 -18.32
C CYS A 32 -6.49 -4.86 -17.24
N VAL A 33 -5.16 -4.77 -17.20
CA VAL A 33 -4.33 -5.52 -16.25
C VAL A 33 -3.96 -4.65 -15.05
N SER A 34 -4.49 -5.02 -13.89
CA SER A 34 -4.02 -4.52 -12.59
C SER A 34 -3.03 -5.50 -11.99
N SER A 35 -1.84 -5.02 -11.66
CA SER A 35 -0.79 -5.82 -11.01
C SER A 35 -0.72 -5.49 -9.52
N LYS A 36 -0.43 -6.48 -8.69
CA LYS A 36 -0.26 -6.28 -7.25
C LYS A 36 1.16 -6.65 -6.83
N VAL A 37 1.82 -5.75 -6.10
CA VAL A 37 3.13 -5.95 -5.51
C VAL A 37 2.99 -5.94 -3.99
N VAL A 38 3.23 -7.08 -3.36
CA VAL A 38 3.32 -7.16 -1.90
C VAL A 38 4.76 -6.89 -1.49
N LEU A 39 4.95 -5.90 -0.63
CA LEU A 39 6.26 -5.48 -0.18
C LEU A 39 6.87 -6.48 0.80
N SER A 40 8.19 -6.56 0.76
CA SER A 40 9.00 -7.30 1.71
C SER A 40 10.39 -6.68 1.80
N ARG A 41 11.16 -7.05 2.82
CA ARG A 41 12.60 -6.74 2.92
C ARG A 41 13.39 -7.13 1.67
N LEU A 42 12.93 -8.14 0.93
CA LEU A 42 13.61 -8.67 -0.25
C LEU A 42 13.35 -7.84 -1.52
N ASN A 43 12.28 -7.02 -1.57
CA ASN A 43 11.91 -6.31 -2.79
C ASN A 43 11.73 -4.80 -2.66
N TYR A 44 11.60 -4.22 -1.45
CA TYR A 44 11.21 -2.81 -1.35
C TYR A 44 12.24 -1.85 -1.98
N GLN A 45 13.53 -2.17 -1.90
CA GLN A 45 14.60 -1.35 -2.49
C GLN A 45 14.57 -1.36 -4.01
N VAL A 46 14.04 -2.43 -4.61
CA VAL A 46 13.91 -2.62 -6.05
C VAL A 46 12.49 -2.39 -6.55
N LEU A 47 11.65 -1.76 -5.73
CA LEU A 47 10.26 -1.43 -6.07
C LEU A 47 10.18 -0.50 -7.30
N PRO A 48 10.98 0.59 -7.43
CA PRO A 48 10.93 1.46 -8.61
C PRO A 48 11.24 0.72 -9.93
N GLN A 49 12.15 -0.25 -9.90
CA GLN A 49 12.49 -1.11 -11.03
C GLN A 49 11.37 -2.12 -11.31
N THR A 50 10.76 -2.66 -10.26
CA THR A 50 9.62 -3.58 -10.38
C THR A 50 8.43 -2.89 -11.06
N VAL A 51 8.08 -1.67 -10.65
CA VAL A 51 6.99 -0.94 -11.31
C VAL A 51 7.34 -0.55 -12.75
N GLN A 52 8.61 -0.28 -13.05
CA GLN A 52 9.04 -0.04 -14.44
C GLN A 52 8.77 -1.25 -15.32
N VAL A 53 9.12 -2.45 -14.87
CA VAL A 53 8.83 -3.69 -15.60
C VAL A 53 7.32 -3.86 -15.81
N LEU A 54 6.49 -3.57 -14.80
CA LEU A 54 5.03 -3.65 -14.94
C LEU A 54 4.47 -2.62 -15.93
N ILE A 55 5.01 -1.39 -15.95
CA ILE A 55 4.67 -0.36 -16.94
C ILE A 55 5.01 -0.86 -18.36
N ASP A 56 6.21 -1.41 -18.54
CA ASP A 56 6.71 -1.89 -19.83
C ASP A 56 5.90 -3.09 -20.34
N LEU A 57 5.41 -3.93 -19.42
CA LEU A 57 4.53 -5.06 -19.74
C LEU A 57 3.09 -4.65 -20.06
N GLY A 58 2.70 -3.39 -19.82
CA GLY A 58 1.38 -2.86 -20.16
C GLY A 58 0.36 -2.88 -19.02
N SER A 59 0.78 -3.00 -17.76
CA SER A 59 -0.13 -2.86 -16.62
C SER A 59 -0.73 -1.45 -16.61
N SER A 60 -2.07 -1.38 -16.56
CA SER A 60 -2.81 -0.11 -16.49
C SER A 60 -2.83 0.46 -15.07
N HIS A 61 -2.68 -0.40 -14.08
CA HIS A 61 -2.74 -0.08 -12.67
C HIS A 61 -1.80 -0.96 -11.84
N VAL A 62 -1.18 -0.40 -10.80
CA VAL A 62 -0.34 -1.15 -9.87
C VAL A 62 -0.73 -0.86 -8.42
N SER A 63 -1.18 -1.89 -7.71
CA SER A 63 -1.46 -1.85 -6.27
C SER A 63 -0.22 -2.29 -5.49
N ILE A 64 0.29 -1.42 -4.63
CA ILE A 64 1.47 -1.66 -3.81
C ILE A 64 1.03 -1.86 -2.37
N ALA A 65 1.14 -3.08 -1.85
CA ALA A 65 0.61 -3.44 -0.55
C ALA A 65 1.71 -3.64 0.49
N PHE A 66 1.56 -3.04 1.66
CA PHE A 66 2.34 -3.43 2.83
C PHE A 66 1.87 -4.83 3.32
N PRO A 67 2.78 -5.74 3.69
CA PRO A 67 2.39 -7.12 4.01
C PRO A 67 1.54 -7.20 5.29
N HIS A 68 0.40 -7.89 5.20
CA HIS A 68 -0.32 -8.45 6.35
C HIS A 68 0.43 -9.74 6.76
N ALA A 69 1.28 -9.64 7.77
CA ALA A 69 2.32 -10.61 8.08
C ALA A 69 1.77 -11.79 8.90
N GLN A 70 1.01 -12.65 8.20
CA GLN A 70 0.43 -13.86 8.74
C GLN A 70 1.18 -15.13 8.31
N GLY A 71 0.84 -16.28 8.90
CA GLY A 71 1.39 -17.58 8.51
C GLY A 71 2.93 -17.63 8.56
N ARG A 72 3.55 -17.98 7.42
CA ARG A 72 5.02 -18.08 7.31
C ARG A 72 5.72 -16.72 7.43
N ALA A 73 5.08 -15.64 6.97
CA ALA A 73 5.66 -14.30 7.08
C ALA A 73 5.88 -13.88 8.53
N ARG A 74 4.93 -14.24 9.42
CA ARG A 74 5.06 -14.04 10.87
C ARG A 74 6.26 -14.76 11.47
N LYS A 75 6.52 -16.01 11.04
CA LYS A 75 7.64 -16.83 11.52
C LYS A 75 9.01 -16.32 11.04
N LEU A 76 9.03 -15.65 9.88
CA LEU A 76 10.22 -15.11 9.24
C LEU A 76 10.25 -13.58 9.31
N TRP A 77 9.63 -13.00 10.34
CA TRP A 77 9.40 -11.57 10.47
C TRP A 77 10.63 -10.74 10.10
N ASP A 78 11.76 -11.00 10.78
CA ASP A 78 13.03 -10.29 10.63
C ASP A 78 13.65 -10.41 9.22
N GLN A 79 13.22 -11.39 8.44
CA GLN A 79 13.67 -11.62 7.08
C GLN A 79 12.74 -11.00 6.03
N VAL A 80 11.45 -10.79 6.35
CA VAL A 80 10.44 -10.44 5.33
C VAL A 80 9.72 -9.12 5.56
N VAL A 81 9.43 -8.70 6.80
CA VAL A 81 8.59 -7.52 7.06
C VAL A 81 9.44 -6.26 7.22
N PRO A 82 9.46 -5.34 6.24
CA PRO A 82 10.27 -4.12 6.33
C PRO A 82 9.68 -3.14 7.34
N ARG A 83 10.36 -2.02 7.64
CA ARG A 83 9.75 -0.89 8.35
C ARG A 83 9.14 0.10 7.37
N TYR A 84 8.08 0.80 7.76
CA TYR A 84 7.47 1.81 6.88
C TYR A 84 8.47 2.90 6.50
N ARG A 85 9.25 3.41 7.47
CA ARG A 85 10.24 4.46 7.21
C ARG A 85 11.26 4.08 6.12
N ASP A 86 11.59 2.80 5.99
CA ASP A 86 12.57 2.30 5.02
C ASP A 86 11.93 2.14 3.64
N VAL A 87 10.65 1.78 3.59
CA VAL A 87 9.88 1.56 2.37
C VAL A 87 9.51 2.87 1.68
N VAL A 88 9.10 3.88 2.46
CA VAL A 88 8.47 5.12 1.96
C VAL A 88 9.30 5.83 0.87
N PRO A 89 10.64 5.98 0.98
CA PRO A 89 11.43 6.61 -0.08
C PRO A 89 11.32 5.89 -1.44
N PHE A 90 11.23 4.56 -1.43
CA PHE A 90 11.11 3.75 -2.65
C PHE A 90 9.68 3.70 -3.16
N LEU A 91 8.69 3.71 -2.25
CA LEU A 91 7.28 3.82 -2.60
C LEU A 91 7.01 5.12 -3.36
N ARG A 92 7.49 6.26 -2.87
CA ARG A 92 7.29 7.56 -3.53
C ARG A 92 7.88 7.57 -4.94
N GLN A 93 9.11 7.09 -5.10
CA GLN A 93 9.73 6.92 -6.43
C GLN A 93 8.91 6.03 -7.37
N ALA A 94 8.32 4.96 -6.85
CA ALA A 94 7.48 4.07 -7.64
C ALA A 94 6.16 4.73 -8.05
N LEU A 95 5.49 5.44 -7.13
CA LEU A 95 4.27 6.21 -7.40
C LEU A 95 4.52 7.33 -8.41
N ASP A 96 5.65 8.04 -8.31
CA ASP A 96 6.03 9.08 -9.26
C ASP A 96 6.24 8.52 -10.67
N ARG A 97 6.88 7.35 -10.81
CA ARG A 97 7.05 6.66 -12.09
C ARG A 97 5.72 6.25 -12.71
N LEU A 98 4.83 5.66 -11.91
CA LEU A 98 3.49 5.27 -12.36
C LEU A 98 2.69 6.49 -12.82
N ARG A 99 2.71 7.58 -12.05
CA ARG A 99 2.09 8.85 -12.40
C ARG A 99 2.64 9.42 -13.71
N ALA A 100 3.96 9.47 -13.86
CA ALA A 100 4.62 9.96 -15.07
C ALA A 100 4.28 9.13 -16.32
N ALA A 101 4.06 7.82 -16.15
CA ALA A 101 3.62 6.91 -17.21
C ALA A 101 2.10 6.91 -17.45
N GLY A 102 1.32 7.76 -16.75
CA GLY A 102 -0.13 7.80 -16.86
C GLY A 102 -0.83 6.52 -16.37
N ARG A 103 -0.21 5.80 -15.43
CA ARG A 103 -0.76 4.56 -14.84
C ARG A 103 -1.41 4.84 -13.50
N GLY A 104 -2.49 4.12 -13.21
CA GLY A 104 -3.12 4.18 -11.89
C GLY A 104 -2.25 3.48 -10.85
N ALA A 105 -2.34 3.94 -9.60
CA ALA A 105 -1.57 3.37 -8.50
C ALA A 105 -2.27 3.59 -7.17
N ASP A 106 -2.23 2.59 -6.30
CA ASP A 106 -2.66 2.66 -4.91
C ASP A 106 -1.60 2.05 -3.98
N ALA A 107 -1.63 2.50 -2.73
CA ALA A 107 -0.77 2.09 -1.65
C ALA A 107 -1.64 1.55 -0.52
N GLU A 108 -1.68 0.22 -0.40
CA GLU A 108 -2.55 -0.48 0.54
C GLU A 108 -1.86 -0.63 1.91
N THR A 109 -2.60 -0.32 2.97
CA THR A 109 -2.12 -0.34 4.36
C THR A 109 -0.98 0.66 4.61
N PHE A 110 -1.08 1.85 4.02
CA PHE A 110 -0.18 2.97 4.32
C PHE A 110 -0.85 4.06 5.16
N MET A 111 -0.06 4.70 6.01
CA MET A 111 -0.53 5.72 6.95
C MET A 111 -0.33 7.11 6.37
N PHE A 112 -1.28 8.02 6.64
CA PHE A 112 -1.20 9.41 6.20
C PHE A 112 0.09 10.12 6.63
N CYS A 113 0.64 9.79 7.80
CA CYS A 113 1.91 10.37 8.28
C CYS A 113 3.14 9.94 7.48
N HIS A 114 3.03 8.95 6.61
CA HIS A 114 4.08 8.53 5.67
C HIS A 114 3.81 8.98 4.22
N MET A 115 2.58 9.46 3.95
CA MET A 115 2.04 9.69 2.61
C MET A 115 1.77 11.17 2.33
N GLU A 116 2.50 12.08 2.96
CA GLU A 116 2.43 13.51 2.63
C GLU A 116 2.69 13.73 1.13
N GLY A 117 1.72 14.30 0.41
CA GLY A 117 1.77 14.47 -1.06
C GLY A 117 1.26 13.30 -1.88
N TYR A 118 0.94 12.19 -1.22
CA TYR A 118 0.47 10.95 -1.83
C TYR A 118 -0.79 10.43 -1.15
N GLU A 119 -1.50 11.24 -0.36
CA GLU A 119 -2.62 10.80 0.48
C GLU A 119 -3.74 10.16 -0.32
N SER A 120 -4.00 10.66 -1.53
CA SER A 120 -5.02 10.12 -2.45
C SER A 120 -4.70 8.73 -2.99
N HIS A 121 -3.46 8.24 -2.82
CA HIS A 121 -3.08 6.88 -3.20
C HIS A 121 -3.43 5.84 -2.13
N ILE A 122 -3.83 6.23 -0.91
CA ILE A 122 -4.14 5.27 0.14
C ILE A 122 -5.41 4.50 -0.19
N THR A 123 -5.31 3.17 -0.32
CA THR A 123 -6.39 2.28 -0.75
C THR A 123 -7.58 2.29 0.21
N GLU A 124 -7.33 2.43 1.51
CA GLU A 124 -8.35 2.47 2.57
C GLU A 124 -9.36 3.62 2.38
N ILE A 125 -9.02 4.68 1.65
CA ILE A 125 -9.97 5.74 1.29
C ILE A 125 -11.15 5.16 0.50
N GLY A 126 -10.86 4.33 -0.51
CA GLY A 126 -11.89 3.65 -1.30
C GLY A 126 -12.69 2.67 -0.44
N GLN A 127 -12.00 1.88 0.39
CA GLN A 127 -12.64 0.90 1.27
C GLN A 127 -13.57 1.52 2.34
N GLN A 128 -13.39 2.79 2.67
CA GLN A 128 -14.30 3.54 3.56
C GLN A 128 -15.48 4.18 2.83
N LEU A 129 -15.41 4.30 1.50
CA LEU A 129 -16.52 4.75 0.67
C LEU A 129 -17.42 3.61 0.22
N GLU A 130 -16.90 2.38 0.23
CA GLU A 130 -17.66 1.17 -0.08
C GLU A 130 -18.47 0.72 1.14
N ASP A 131 -19.77 0.50 0.93
CA ASP A 131 -20.69 0.11 2.00
C ASP A 131 -20.41 -1.31 2.53
N TYR A 132 -19.90 -2.20 1.68
CA TYR A 132 -19.71 -3.62 2.01
C TYR A 132 -18.70 -4.31 1.09
N VAL A 133 -17.70 -4.95 1.69
CA VAL A 133 -16.72 -5.80 1.01
C VAL A 133 -16.64 -7.14 1.72
N GLU A 134 -16.66 -8.22 0.93
CA GLU A 134 -16.37 -9.57 1.38
C GLU A 134 -14.97 -9.99 0.92
N LEU A 135 -14.22 -10.62 1.82
CA LEU A 135 -12.92 -11.18 1.49
C LEU A 135 -12.85 -12.62 1.98
N ASN A 136 -12.41 -13.52 1.09
CA ASN A 136 -11.99 -14.85 1.46
C ASN A 136 -10.46 -14.90 1.44
N GLN A 137 -9.84 -14.78 2.61
CA GLN A 137 -8.39 -14.76 2.70
C GLN A 137 -7.82 -16.15 2.40
N TYR A 138 -6.95 -16.25 1.40
CA TYR A 138 -6.32 -17.51 1.03
C TYR A 138 -5.60 -18.13 2.23
N GLY A 139 -5.96 -19.37 2.57
CA GLY A 139 -5.42 -20.10 3.73
C GLY A 139 -6.15 -19.84 5.06
N SER A 140 -7.27 -19.09 5.05
CA SER A 140 -8.16 -18.96 6.19
C SER A 140 -9.24 -20.04 6.19
N ASP A 141 -9.39 -20.76 7.30
CA ASP A 141 -10.48 -21.71 7.52
C ASP A 141 -11.82 -21.03 7.84
N ARG A 142 -11.83 -19.68 7.96
CA ARG A 142 -13.01 -18.90 8.35
C ARG A 142 -13.97 -18.62 7.20
N GLY A 143 -13.57 -18.94 5.96
CA GLY A 143 -14.37 -18.68 4.77
C GLY A 143 -14.48 -17.19 4.44
N VAL A 144 -15.60 -16.80 3.83
CA VAL A 144 -15.88 -15.41 3.44
C VAL A 144 -16.21 -14.58 4.67
N GLU A 145 -15.45 -13.50 4.86
CA GLU A 145 -15.63 -12.58 5.99
C GLU A 145 -16.06 -11.18 5.51
N ASN A 146 -16.83 -10.48 6.36
CA ASN A 146 -17.14 -9.06 6.16
C ASN A 146 -15.88 -8.23 6.41
N TRP A 147 -15.16 -7.98 5.33
CA TRP A 147 -13.90 -7.24 5.35
C TRP A 147 -14.09 -5.80 5.82
N SER A 148 -15.25 -5.20 5.54
CA SER A 148 -15.59 -3.85 6.01
C SER A 148 -15.58 -3.69 7.52
N LYS A 149 -15.80 -4.78 8.27
CA LYS A 149 -15.73 -4.78 9.74
C LYS A 149 -14.42 -5.33 10.25
N ILE A 150 -13.97 -6.46 9.72
CA ILE A 150 -12.83 -7.19 10.28
C ILE A 150 -11.54 -6.39 10.12
N ARG A 151 -11.31 -5.73 8.97
CA ARG A 151 -10.07 -5.00 8.72
C ARG A 151 -9.77 -3.94 9.79
N LEU A 152 -10.82 -3.33 10.35
CA LEU A 152 -10.69 -2.28 11.37
C LEU A 152 -10.33 -2.84 12.74
N GLN A 153 -10.61 -4.12 13.00
CA GLN A 153 -10.33 -4.80 14.26
C GLN A 153 -8.91 -5.37 14.33
N ILE A 154 -8.24 -5.47 13.18
CA ILE A 154 -6.89 -6.00 13.04
C ILE A 154 -5.86 -4.89 12.72
N LYS A 155 -6.21 -3.64 13.01
CA LYS A 155 -5.34 -2.47 12.87
C LYS A 155 -5.26 -1.69 14.18
N GLU A 156 -4.11 -1.08 14.42
CA GLU A 156 -3.79 -0.42 15.69
C GLU A 156 -3.47 1.06 15.50
N LYS A 157 -3.90 1.90 16.44
CA LYS A 157 -3.47 3.31 16.54
C LYS A 157 -2.72 3.55 17.83
N PHE A 158 -1.73 4.42 17.80
CA PHE A 158 -0.87 4.69 18.94
C PHE A 158 -1.34 5.92 19.74
N PRO A 159 -0.93 6.08 21.01
CA PRO A 159 -1.30 7.24 21.82
C PRO A 159 -1.04 8.61 21.14
N PRO A 160 0.09 8.83 20.43
CA PRO A 160 0.31 10.09 19.70
C PRO A 160 -0.73 10.35 18.60
N CYS A 161 -1.39 9.33 18.07
CA CYS A 161 -2.39 9.51 17.01
C CYS A 161 -3.59 10.33 17.48
N LEU A 162 -3.88 10.43 18.78
CA LEU A 162 -5.02 11.20 19.31
C LEU A 162 -4.99 12.69 18.92
N SER A 163 -3.80 13.26 18.75
CA SER A 163 -3.59 14.64 18.30
C SER A 163 -3.49 14.79 16.78
N CYS A 164 -3.46 13.68 16.03
CA CYS A 164 -3.29 13.69 14.58
C CYS A 164 -4.54 14.21 13.88
N ARG A 165 -4.34 15.06 12.86
CA ARG A 165 -5.45 15.57 12.02
C ARG A 165 -6.19 14.47 11.27
N PHE A 166 -5.51 13.39 10.90
CA PHE A 166 -6.08 12.24 10.19
C PHE A 166 -6.64 11.16 11.13
N TYR A 167 -6.65 11.39 12.45
CA TYR A 167 -7.14 10.40 13.41
C TYR A 167 -8.51 9.80 13.06
N PRO A 168 -9.51 10.56 12.57
CA PRO A 168 -10.83 9.98 12.25
C PRO A 168 -10.83 9.04 11.06
N VAL A 169 -9.94 9.24 10.08
CA VAL A 169 -9.97 8.57 8.76
C VAL A 169 -8.82 7.58 8.54
N CYS A 170 -7.72 7.70 9.30
CA CYS A 170 -6.64 6.72 9.29
C CYS A 170 -7.09 5.44 9.97
N GLU A 171 -6.74 4.27 9.44
CA GLU A 171 -7.06 2.98 10.09
C GLU A 171 -5.91 2.50 11.00
N GLY A 172 -4.66 2.90 10.72
CA GLY A 172 -3.46 2.42 11.42
C GLY A 172 -2.81 1.20 10.73
N PRO A 173 -1.59 0.80 11.12
CA PRO A 173 -0.96 -0.44 10.63
C PRO A 173 -1.67 -1.68 11.13
N TRP A 174 -1.39 -2.83 10.51
CA TRP A 174 -1.78 -4.15 11.03
C TRP A 174 -1.27 -4.38 12.46
N ASN A 175 -2.06 -5.07 13.28
CA ASN A 175 -1.74 -5.33 14.69
C ASN A 175 -0.39 -6.02 14.86
N GLU A 176 -0.06 -7.00 14.02
CA GLU A 176 1.20 -7.71 14.14
C GLU A 176 2.43 -6.81 13.90
N TYR A 177 2.27 -5.73 13.12
CA TYR A 177 3.30 -4.71 12.96
C TYR A 177 3.46 -3.89 14.24
N ALA A 178 2.35 -3.42 14.79
CA ALA A 178 2.33 -2.67 16.04
C ALA A 178 2.92 -3.49 17.20
N ASP A 179 2.55 -4.76 17.32
CA ASP A 179 3.03 -5.68 18.36
C ASP A 179 4.54 -5.91 18.29
N THR A 180 5.10 -5.94 17.07
CA THR A 180 6.51 -6.33 16.88
C THR A 180 7.46 -5.12 16.84
N TYR A 181 7.07 -4.07 16.12
CA TYR A 181 7.94 -2.89 15.92
C TYR A 181 7.54 -1.67 16.74
N GLY A 182 6.36 -1.67 17.36
CA GLY A 182 5.83 -0.53 18.09
C GLY A 182 5.41 0.63 17.20
N GLY A 183 5.10 1.74 17.85
CA GLY A 183 4.48 2.92 17.25
C GLY A 183 5.42 4.06 16.86
N GLU A 184 6.73 3.94 17.08
CA GLU A 184 7.65 5.09 17.11
C GLU A 184 7.77 5.86 15.79
N GLU A 185 7.55 5.20 14.65
CA GLU A 185 7.60 5.88 13.33
C GLU A 185 6.27 6.50 12.89
N PHE A 186 5.21 6.37 13.69
CA PHE A 186 3.90 6.91 13.39
C PHE A 186 3.68 8.21 14.14
N LEU A 187 4.13 9.29 13.51
CA LEU A 187 4.06 10.62 14.09
C LEU A 187 2.74 11.31 13.71
N PRO A 188 2.12 12.07 14.63
CA PRO A 188 0.90 12.80 14.32
C PRO A 188 1.19 13.90 13.30
N VAL A 189 0.27 14.06 12.33
CA VAL A 189 0.29 15.19 11.41
C VAL A 189 -0.54 16.32 12.00
N ALA A 190 0.07 17.50 12.16
CA ALA A 190 -0.59 18.69 12.69
C ALA A 190 -1.55 19.30 11.65
N GLY A 191 -2.65 19.87 12.13
CA GLY A 191 -3.59 20.64 11.30
C GLY A 191 -5.05 20.42 11.67
N GLN A 192 -5.96 21.00 10.89
CA GLN A 192 -7.40 20.81 11.08
C GLN A 192 -7.79 19.35 10.84
N ARG A 193 -8.60 18.79 11.76
CA ARG A 193 -9.08 17.41 11.69
C ARG A 193 -9.83 17.15 10.39
N VAL A 194 -9.38 16.15 9.65
CA VAL A 194 -10.05 15.57 8.49
C VAL A 194 -11.09 14.60 9.02
N ARG A 195 -12.37 14.88 8.78
CA ARG A 195 -13.50 14.14 9.38
C ARG A 195 -14.01 13.05 8.46
N HIS A 196 -13.81 13.19 7.15
CA HIS A 196 -14.26 12.22 6.16
C HIS A 196 -13.23 12.07 5.03
N VAL A 197 -13.05 10.85 4.54
CA VAL A 197 -12.16 10.57 3.39
C VAL A 197 -12.49 11.32 2.10
N ARG A 198 -13.70 11.86 1.96
CA ARG A 198 -14.09 12.69 0.80
C ARG A 198 -13.29 13.99 0.74
N GLU A 199 -12.94 14.54 1.91
CA GLU A 199 -12.12 15.75 2.00
C GLU A 199 -10.72 15.54 1.41
N ILE A 200 -10.24 14.29 1.37
CA ILE A 200 -8.95 13.92 0.77
C ILE A 200 -9.10 13.83 -0.75
N LEU A 201 -10.17 13.20 -1.24
CA LEU A 201 -10.43 13.03 -2.66
C LEU A 201 -10.72 14.35 -3.39
N ASP A 202 -11.45 15.26 -2.76
CA ASP A 202 -11.75 16.59 -3.32
C ASP A 202 -10.67 17.63 -3.02
N GLY A 203 -9.62 17.25 -2.28
CA GLY A 203 -8.48 18.10 -1.92
C GLY A 203 -8.80 19.20 -0.91
N SER A 204 -10.02 19.29 -0.37
CA SER A 204 -10.42 20.35 0.57
C SER A 204 -9.59 20.35 1.86
N PHE A 205 -9.08 19.19 2.29
CA PHE A 205 -8.20 19.08 3.47
C PHE A 205 -6.90 19.89 3.37
N ARG A 206 -6.48 20.27 2.14
CA ARG A 206 -5.23 21.00 1.87
C ARG A 206 -5.41 22.51 1.77
N ARG A 207 -6.64 23.04 1.79
CA ARG A 207 -6.88 24.49 1.63
C ARG A 207 -6.15 25.34 2.67
N GLU A 208 -6.14 24.91 3.92
CA GLU A 208 -5.46 25.60 5.01
C GLU A 208 -4.02 25.09 5.26
N PHE A 209 -3.66 23.96 4.66
CA PHE A 209 -2.38 23.27 4.87
C PHE A 209 -1.85 22.73 3.52
N PRO A 210 -1.44 23.62 2.60
CA PRO A 210 -0.88 23.21 1.31
C PRO A 210 0.49 22.57 1.50
N LEU A 211 0.94 21.77 0.53
CA LEU A 211 2.33 21.32 0.54
C LEU A 211 3.26 22.51 0.30
N LEU A 212 4.47 22.41 0.84
CA LEU A 212 5.54 23.36 0.52
C LEU A 212 5.78 23.46 -1.00
N ALA A 213 5.65 22.35 -1.73
CA ALA A 213 5.80 22.33 -3.19
C ALA A 213 4.68 23.07 -3.95
N ASP A 214 3.52 23.30 -3.31
CA ASP A 214 2.36 23.96 -3.90
C ASP A 214 2.31 25.47 -3.57
N LEU A 215 3.21 25.96 -2.70
CA LEU A 215 3.30 27.37 -2.35
C LEU A 215 4.06 28.16 -3.44
N PRO A 216 3.59 29.36 -3.82
CA PRO A 216 4.36 30.22 -4.70
C PRO A 216 5.69 30.61 -4.05
N LEU A 217 6.77 30.54 -4.84
CA LEU A 217 8.13 30.95 -4.47
C LEU A 217 8.20 32.44 -4.07
#